data_AF-A0A957P412-F1
#
_entry.id   AF-A0A957P412-F1
#
_cell.length_a   1.000
_cell.length_b   1.000
_cell.length_c   1.000
_cell.angle_alpha   90.00
_cell.angle_beta   90.00
_cell.angle_gamma   90.00
#
_symmetry.space_group_name_H-M   'P 1'
#
loop_
_entity.id
_entity.type
_entity.pdbx_description
1 polymer ?
#
loop_
_entity_poly.entity_id
_entity_poly.type
_entity_poly.pdbx_seq_one_letter_code
_entity_poly.pdbx_strand_id
1 'polypeptide(L)'
;KYMDALDSGMWQYGDDSVPEEDMTFFAGTFVRHPLALAAAKVVLERVKAEGAALQEGLSAKTAYVVDTLNAYFVERQVPIRLQRFRSLFRFSYASDMEYIDMLYYHLLDKGIFTR
;
A
#
# COMPACT_ATOMS: atom_id res chain seq x y z
N LYS A 1 11.14 6.81 -22.46
CA LYS A 1 12.45 7.24 -21.92
C LYS A 1 13.11 6.18 -21.05
N TYR A 2 12.55 5.79 -19.89
CA TYR A 2 13.25 4.85 -18.99
C TYR A 2 12.86 3.38 -19.22
N MET A 3 11.63 3.12 -19.68
CA MET A 3 11.15 1.75 -19.91
C MET A 3 11.75 1.12 -21.16
N ASP A 4 12.12 1.93 -22.15
CA ASP A 4 12.70 1.48 -23.41
C ASP A 4 14.06 0.78 -23.21
N ALA A 5 14.75 1.02 -22.09
CA ALA A 5 15.94 0.27 -21.72
C ALA A 5 15.66 -1.23 -21.46
N LEU A 6 14.40 -1.65 -21.34
CA LEU A 6 14.03 -3.06 -21.11
C LEU A 6 13.65 -3.81 -22.38
N ASP A 7 13.22 -3.12 -23.43
CA ASP A 7 12.70 -3.71 -24.68
C ASP A 7 13.19 -3.02 -25.95
N SER A 8 14.14 -2.10 -25.83
CA SER A 8 14.72 -1.26 -26.89
C SER A 8 13.75 -0.30 -27.56
N GLY A 9 12.60 -0.04 -26.94
CA GLY A 9 11.62 0.93 -27.43
C GLY A 9 10.60 0.33 -28.41
N MET A 10 9.53 1.10 -28.63
CA MET A 10 8.38 0.66 -29.44
C MET A 10 8.67 0.74 -30.94
N TRP A 11 8.27 -0.30 -31.67
CA TRP A 11 8.27 -0.37 -33.14
C TRP A 11 7.00 -1.10 -33.62
N GLN A 12 6.73 -1.08 -34.93
CA GLN A 12 5.50 -1.62 -35.52
C GLN A 12 5.79 -2.59 -36.67
N TYR A 13 4.87 -3.54 -36.87
CA TYR A 13 4.89 -4.38 -38.06
C TYR A 13 4.33 -3.61 -39.26
N GLY A 14 4.99 -3.74 -40.42
CA GLY A 14 4.50 -3.20 -41.69
C GLY A 14 4.96 -1.78 -42.01
N ASP A 15 5.85 -1.21 -41.21
CA ASP A 15 6.63 -0.02 -41.52
C ASP A 15 8.14 -0.28 -41.38
N ASP A 16 8.93 0.77 -41.52
CA ASP A 16 10.40 0.73 -41.46
C ASP A 16 10.95 0.97 -40.03
N SER A 17 10.10 0.93 -38.99
CA SER A 17 10.53 1.20 -37.61
C SER A 17 11.32 0.02 -37.01
N VAL A 18 12.27 0.34 -36.14
CA VAL A 18 13.13 -0.63 -35.44
C VAL A 18 13.33 -0.19 -33.98
N PRO A 19 13.71 -1.10 -33.07
CA PRO A 19 14.13 -0.71 -31.73
C PRO A 19 15.38 0.19 -31.79
N GLU A 20 15.34 1.37 -31.16
CA GLU A 20 16.38 2.41 -31.26
C GLU A 20 17.23 2.57 -29.99
N GLU A 21 16.77 2.05 -28.85
CA GLU A 21 17.39 2.26 -27.54
C GLU A 21 18.25 1.06 -27.10
N ASP A 22 19.35 1.34 -26.42
CA ASP A 22 20.23 0.31 -25.87
C ASP A 22 19.53 -0.47 -24.73
N MET A 23 19.44 -1.80 -24.90
CA MET A 23 18.81 -2.68 -23.91
C MET A 23 19.77 -3.01 -22.75
N THR A 24 19.29 -2.91 -21.52
CA THR A 24 19.95 -3.49 -20.34
C THR A 24 19.50 -4.93 -20.09
N PHE A 25 20.27 -5.70 -19.33
CA PHE A 25 19.92 -7.08 -19.02
C PHE A 25 18.83 -7.16 -17.93
N PHE A 26 17.72 -7.83 -18.24
CA PHE A 26 16.65 -8.13 -17.28
C PHE A 26 16.07 -9.53 -17.51
N ALA A 27 15.88 -10.32 -16.44
CA ALA A 27 15.30 -11.65 -16.48
C ALA A 27 14.67 -12.03 -15.12
N GLY A 28 13.81 -13.05 -15.11
CA GLY A 28 13.31 -13.64 -13.87
C GLY A 28 12.28 -14.74 -14.09
N THR A 29 12.42 -15.86 -13.39
CA THR A 29 11.59 -17.08 -13.56
C THR A 29 10.09 -16.84 -13.41
N PHE A 30 9.70 -15.90 -12.56
CA PHE A 30 8.30 -15.64 -12.21
C PHE A 30 7.79 -14.28 -12.72
N VAL A 31 8.55 -13.61 -13.60
CA VAL A 31 8.03 -12.45 -14.32
C VAL A 31 6.80 -12.90 -15.11
N ARG A 32 5.68 -12.17 -14.98
CA ARG A 32 4.40 -12.50 -15.61
C ARG A 32 3.82 -13.86 -15.19
N HIS A 33 4.03 -14.27 -13.93
CA HIS A 33 3.40 -15.48 -13.39
C HIS A 33 1.87 -15.48 -13.64
N PRO A 34 1.29 -16.54 -14.24
CA PRO A 34 -0.10 -16.52 -14.71
C PRO A 34 -1.13 -16.17 -13.62
N LEU A 35 -0.97 -16.74 -12.42
CA LEU A 35 -1.86 -16.45 -11.29
C LEU A 35 -1.76 -14.98 -10.84
N ALA A 36 -0.56 -14.39 -10.87
CA ALA A 36 -0.35 -13.01 -10.45
C ALA A 36 -0.98 -12.05 -11.47
N LEU A 37 -0.83 -12.32 -12.77
CA LEU A 37 -1.48 -11.53 -13.82
C LEU A 37 -3.01 -11.62 -13.77
N ALA A 38 -3.55 -12.83 -13.54
CA ALA A 38 -4.99 -13.01 -13.40
C ALA A 38 -5.54 -12.24 -12.18
N ALA A 39 -4.89 -12.33 -11.02
CA ALA A 39 -5.26 -11.59 -9.83
C ALA A 39 -5.15 -10.07 -10.04
N ALA A 40 -4.05 -9.60 -10.63
CA ALA A 40 -3.84 -8.18 -10.93
C ALA A 40 -4.93 -7.63 -11.85
N LYS A 41 -5.31 -8.38 -12.89
CA LYS A 41 -6.40 -8.00 -13.80
C LYS A 41 -7.71 -7.78 -13.03
N VAL A 42 -8.14 -8.76 -12.24
CA VAL A 42 -9.40 -8.69 -11.48
C VAL A 42 -9.39 -7.53 -10.49
N VAL A 43 -8.26 -7.31 -9.80
CA VAL A 43 -8.10 -6.19 -8.87
C VAL A 43 -8.21 -4.85 -9.61
N LEU A 44 -7.52 -4.68 -10.74
CA LEU A 44 -7.56 -3.45 -11.53
C LEU A 44 -8.95 -3.18 -12.12
N GLU A 45 -9.64 -4.22 -12.60
CA GLU A 45 -11.01 -4.12 -13.10
C GLU A 45 -11.97 -3.67 -11.99
N ARG A 46 -11.83 -4.21 -10.77
CA ARG A 46 -12.64 -3.80 -9.62
C ARG A 46 -12.35 -2.35 -9.22
N VAL A 47 -11.08 -1.97 -9.13
CA VAL A 47 -10.68 -0.58 -8.83
C VAL A 47 -11.23 0.39 -9.87
N LYS A 48 -11.18 0.03 -11.16
CA LYS A 48 -11.73 0.85 -12.24
C LYS A 48 -13.26 0.95 -12.15
N ALA A 49 -13.95 -0.13 -11.82
CA ALA A 49 -15.41 -0.17 -11.71
C ALA A 49 -15.95 0.65 -10.53
N GLU A 50 -15.26 0.62 -9.37
CA GLU A 50 -15.68 1.38 -8.19
C GLU A 50 -15.19 2.84 -8.18
N GLY A 51 -14.12 3.13 -8.91
CA GLY A 51 -13.55 4.48 -8.99
C GLY A 51 -13.04 5.01 -7.64
N ALA A 52 -13.12 6.33 -7.47
CA ALA A 52 -12.61 7.01 -6.27
C ALA A 52 -13.33 6.59 -4.97
N ALA A 53 -14.61 6.22 -5.06
CA ALA A 53 -15.44 5.89 -3.92
C ALA A 53 -14.89 4.71 -3.09
N LEU A 54 -14.22 3.74 -3.72
CA LEU A 54 -13.58 2.62 -3.02
C LEU A 54 -12.52 3.11 -2.02
N GLN A 55 -11.63 4.01 -2.46
CA GLN A 55 -10.55 4.53 -1.64
C GLN A 55 -11.04 5.57 -0.63
N GLU A 56 -12.04 6.37 -1.00
CA GLU A 56 -12.67 7.35 -0.12
C GLU A 56 -13.40 6.66 1.04
N GLY A 57 -14.20 5.63 0.74
CA GLY A 57 -14.91 4.85 1.75
C GLY A 57 -13.95 4.17 2.74
N LEU A 58 -12.85 3.59 2.24
CA LEU A 58 -11.81 3.02 3.10
C LEU A 58 -11.14 4.10 3.96
N SER A 59 -10.80 5.25 3.36
CA SER A 59 -10.18 6.38 4.08
C SER A 59 -11.08 6.94 5.18
N ALA A 60 -12.40 7.01 4.95
CA ALA A 60 -13.38 7.46 5.93
C ALA A 60 -13.48 6.49 7.12
N LYS A 61 -13.49 5.18 6.87
CA LYS A 61 -13.47 4.15 7.93
C LYS A 61 -12.20 4.24 8.77
N THR A 62 -11.04 4.40 8.14
CA THR A 62 -9.78 4.57 8.88
C THR A 62 -9.75 5.88 9.66
N ALA A 63 -10.29 6.97 9.11
CA ALA A 63 -10.42 8.24 9.83
C ALA A 63 -11.26 8.06 11.11
N TYR A 64 -12.42 7.42 11.00
CA TYR A 64 -13.27 7.13 12.14
C TYR A 64 -12.52 6.40 13.27
N VAL A 65 -11.77 5.33 12.93
CA VAL A 65 -10.98 4.57 13.92
C VAL A 65 -9.91 5.45 14.58
N VAL A 66 -9.13 6.17 13.76
CA VAL A 66 -8.01 6.99 14.24
C VAL A 66 -8.49 8.15 15.09
N ASP A 67 -9.53 8.86 14.65
CA ASP A 67 -10.05 10.04 15.34
C ASP A 67 -10.70 9.65 16.66
N THR A 68 -11.42 8.52 16.70
CA THR A 68 -12.00 7.96 17.93
C THR A 68 -10.93 7.59 18.95
N LEU A 69 -9.88 6.87 18.53
CA LEU A 69 -8.80 6.47 19.43
C LEU A 69 -7.97 7.67 19.91
N ASN A 70 -7.67 8.62 19.03
CA ASN A 70 -6.97 9.83 19.42
C ASN A 70 -7.78 10.66 20.43
N ALA A 71 -9.09 10.81 20.24
CA ALA A 71 -9.95 11.48 21.21
C ALA A 71 -9.92 10.77 22.58
N TYR A 72 -10.00 9.44 22.58
CA TYR A 72 -9.89 8.62 23.80
C TYR A 72 -8.56 8.79 24.53
N PHE A 73 -7.43 8.82 23.80
CA PHE A 73 -6.11 9.02 24.41
C PHE A 73 -5.93 10.42 24.96
N VAL A 74 -6.43 11.45 24.26
CA VAL A 74 -6.40 12.83 24.74
C VAL A 74 -7.22 12.99 26.02
N GLU A 75 -8.45 12.47 26.05
CA GLU A 75 -9.34 12.53 27.22
C GLU A 75 -8.68 11.90 28.47
N ARG A 76 -7.96 10.80 28.28
CA ARG A 76 -7.29 10.06 29.37
C ARG A 76 -5.84 10.49 29.63
N GLN A 77 -5.38 11.52 28.94
CA GLN A 77 -4.00 12.01 29.05
C GLN A 77 -2.95 10.91 28.80
N VAL A 78 -3.26 9.97 27.89
CA VAL A 78 -2.34 8.91 27.49
C VAL A 78 -1.44 9.46 26.37
N PRO A 79 -0.10 9.41 26.49
CA PRO A 79 0.83 10.02 25.54
C PRO A 79 1.04 9.14 24.28
N ILE A 80 -0.06 8.68 23.68
CA ILE A 80 -0.10 7.86 22.47
C ILE A 80 -0.97 8.59 21.43
N ARG A 81 -0.53 8.60 20.18
CA ARG A 81 -1.27 9.16 19.05
C ARG A 81 -1.21 8.23 17.85
N LEU A 82 -2.31 8.09 17.12
CA LEU A 82 -2.32 7.45 15.81
C LEU A 82 -2.06 8.51 14.75
N GLN A 83 -1.01 8.30 13.94
CA GLN A 83 -0.78 9.02 12.70
C GLN A 83 -1.44 8.27 11.55
N ARG A 84 -2.03 8.98 10.58
CA ARG A 84 -2.78 8.38 9.48
C ARG A 84 -2.46 9.02 8.14
N PHE A 85 -2.35 8.20 7.10
CA PHE A 85 -2.37 8.60 5.71
C PHE A 85 -3.31 7.67 4.92
N ARG A 86 -4.47 8.20 4.51
CA ARG A 86 -5.56 7.42 3.89
C ARG A 86 -5.96 6.24 4.78
N SER A 87 -5.72 5.01 4.32
CA SER A 87 -6.02 3.76 5.01
C SER A 87 -4.88 3.24 5.88
N LEU A 88 -3.67 3.77 5.73
CA LEU A 88 -2.53 3.44 6.57
C LEU A 88 -2.57 4.28 7.85
N PHE A 89 -2.32 3.65 8.99
CA PHE A 89 -2.07 4.35 10.24
C PHE A 89 -1.00 3.64 11.07
N ARG A 90 -0.38 4.37 11.99
CA ARG A 90 0.62 3.84 12.93
C ARG A 90 0.48 4.50 14.29
N PHE A 91 0.79 3.77 15.34
CA PHE A 91 0.99 4.33 16.67
C PHE A 91 2.28 5.17 16.70
N SER A 92 2.19 6.32 17.34
CA SER A 92 3.28 7.26 17.59
C SER A 92 3.21 7.64 19.07
N TYR A 93 4.34 7.52 19.75
CA TYR A 93 4.48 7.66 21.19
C TYR A 93 5.89 8.15 21.49
N ALA A 94 6.12 8.65 22.71
CA ALA A 94 7.43 9.09 23.12
C ALA A 94 8.40 7.90 23.27
N SER A 95 9.68 8.12 22.95
CA SER A 95 10.69 7.05 22.93
C SER A 95 11.06 6.52 24.32
N ASP A 96 10.67 7.23 25.37
CA ASP A 96 10.89 6.88 26.78
C ASP A 96 9.80 5.96 27.36
N MET A 97 8.79 5.58 26.57
CA MET A 97 7.77 4.62 26.99
C MET A 97 8.29 3.18 26.95
N GLU A 98 9.03 2.77 27.99
CA GLU A 98 9.72 1.47 28.14
C GLU A 98 8.82 0.25 27.81
N TYR A 99 7.55 0.28 28.22
CA TYR A 99 6.63 -0.85 28.09
C TYR A 99 5.65 -0.75 26.93
N ILE A 100 5.90 0.12 25.94
CA ILE A 100 4.94 0.34 24.85
C ILE A 100 4.64 -0.92 24.03
N ASP A 101 5.60 -1.82 23.90
CA ASP A 101 5.42 -3.10 23.20
C ASP A 101 4.38 -4.01 23.88
N MET A 102 4.10 -3.80 25.18
CA MET A 102 3.02 -4.52 25.88
C MET A 102 1.65 -4.20 25.29
N LEU A 103 1.45 -3.01 24.70
CA LEU A 103 0.22 -2.68 24.01
C LEU A 103 -0.02 -3.61 22.82
N TYR A 104 1.03 -3.92 22.04
CA TYR A 104 0.93 -4.87 20.93
C TYR A 104 0.51 -6.25 21.42
N TYR A 105 1.17 -6.79 22.45
CA TYR A 105 0.82 -8.11 22.99
C TYR A 105 -0.59 -8.14 23.58
N HIS A 106 -1.03 -7.06 24.22
CA HIS A 106 -2.39 -6.94 24.73
C HIS A 106 -3.43 -6.91 23.61
N LEU A 107 -3.18 -6.15 22.53
CA LEU A 107 -4.06 -6.14 21.36
C LEU A 107 -4.13 -7.53 20.71
N LEU A 108 -3.00 -8.24 20.63
CA LEU A 108 -2.95 -9.60 20.11
C LEU A 108 -3.77 -10.59 20.96
N ASP A 109 -3.69 -10.52 22.30
CA ASP A 109 -4.55 -11.27 23.23
C ASP A 109 -6.04 -10.96 23.01
N LYS A 110 -6.36 -9.71 22.67
CA LYS A 110 -7.72 -9.27 22.29
C LYS A 110 -8.11 -9.56 20.85
N GLY A 111 -7.28 -10.31 20.10
CA GLY A 111 -7.57 -10.71 18.72
C GLY A 111 -7.34 -9.61 17.67
N ILE A 112 -6.63 -8.55 18.04
CA ILE A 112 -6.28 -7.43 17.15
C ILE A 112 -4.78 -7.51 16.83
N PHE A 113 -4.45 -7.99 15.63
CA PHE A 113 -3.07 -8.05 15.16
C PHE A 113 -2.64 -6.72 14.55
N THR A 114 -1.61 -6.08 15.11
CA THR A 114 -1.02 -4.83 14.58
C THR A 114 0.48 -5.03 14.35
N ARG A 115 0.98 -4.76 13.14
CA ARG A 115 2.41 -4.89 12.79
C ARG A 115 3.05 -3.54 12.47
#